data_AF-A0A800CBA6-F1
#
_entry.id   AF-A0A800CBA6-F1
#
_cell.length_a   1.000
_cell.length_b   1.000
_cell.length_c   1.000
_cell.angle_alpha   90.00
_cell.angle_beta   90.00
_cell.angle_gamma   90.00
#
_symmetry.space_group_name_H-M   'P 1'
#
loop_
_entity.id
_entity.type
_entity.pdbx_description
1 polymer ?
#
loop_
_entity_poly.entity_id
_entity_poly.type
_entity_poly.pdbx_seq_one_letter_code
_entity_poly.pdbx_strand_id
1 'polypeptide(L)'
;MTTGKLNFSWLLLMGLTLSGTLMGEYAQPGFWITLGIAVITTIKGRLIIDQFMELNQASPVIRRIVRGFGLVVPALMILTYLLGSELAALTQLPG
;
A
#
# COMPACT_ATOMS: atom_id res chain seq x y z
N MET A 1 -19.84 -12.18 14.78
CA MET A 1 -18.43 -11.77 14.52
C MET A 1 -17.84 -11.25 15.82
N THR A 2 -16.71 -11.79 16.27
CA THR A 2 -16.12 -11.44 17.58
C THR A 2 -15.39 -10.10 17.51
N THR A 3 -15.86 -9.10 18.26
CA THR A 3 -15.36 -7.72 18.36
C THR A 3 -13.83 -7.59 18.44
N GLY A 4 -13.15 -8.57 19.04
CA GLY A 4 -11.69 -8.60 19.15
C GLY A 4 -10.92 -8.59 17.81
N LYS A 5 -11.46 -9.17 16.74
CA LYS A 5 -10.79 -9.19 15.42
C LYS A 5 -10.78 -7.82 14.75
N LEU A 6 -11.83 -7.02 14.95
CA LEU A 6 -11.93 -5.67 14.39
C LEU A 6 -11.01 -4.71 15.16
N ASN A 7 -10.99 -4.82 16.50
CA ASN A 7 -10.13 -4.00 17.36
C ASN A 7 -8.65 -4.24 17.08
N PHE A 8 -8.23 -5.51 16.92
CA PHE A 8 -6.85 -5.84 16.58
C PHE A 8 -6.44 -5.23 15.23
N SER A 9 -7.29 -5.35 14.22
CA SER A 9 -7.01 -4.80 12.90
C SER A 9 -7.00 -3.29 12.85
N TRP A 10 -7.85 -2.64 13.64
CA TRP A 10 -7.79 -1.20 13.82
C TRP A 10 -6.48 -0.75 14.46
N LEU A 11 -6.03 -1.43 15.53
CA LEU A 11 -4.73 -1.17 16.16
C LEU A 11 -3.56 -1.43 15.20
N LEU A 12 -3.64 -2.49 14.41
CA LEU A 12 -2.65 -2.82 13.38
C LEU A 12 -2.58 -1.72 12.31
N LEU A 13 -3.72 -1.19 11.86
CA LEU A 13 -3.78 -0.08 10.91
C LEU A 13 -3.19 1.21 11.49
N MET A 14 -3.44 1.51 12.77
CA MET A 14 -2.82 2.63 13.47
C MET A 14 -1.30 2.47 13.51
N GLY A 15 -0.80 1.29 13.92
CA GLY A 15 0.62 0.98 13.94
C GLY A 15 1.27 1.12 12.56
N LEU A 16 0.66 0.54 11.53
CA LEU A 16 1.11 0.65 10.14
C LEU A 16 1.14 2.09 9.63
N THR A 17 0.23 2.95 10.11
CA THR A 17 0.21 4.38 9.78
C THR A 17 1.40 5.10 10.39
N LEU A 18 1.62 4.91 11.69
CA LEU A 18 2.77 5.51 12.40
C LEU A 18 4.10 5.03 11.79
N SER A 19 4.24 3.73 11.52
CA SER A 19 5.43 3.20 10.87
C SER A 19 5.65 3.80 9.48
N GLY A 20 4.58 3.98 8.69
CA GLY A 20 4.66 4.61 7.38
C GLY A 20 5.13 6.07 7.45
N THR A 21 4.62 6.86 8.39
CA THR A 21 5.04 8.25 8.60
C THR A 21 6.50 8.33 9.03
N LEU A 22 6.92 7.51 9.99
CA LEU A 22 8.31 7.48 10.45
C LEU A 22 9.29 7.11 9.33
N MET A 23 8.91 6.15 8.48
CA MET A 23 9.69 5.76 7.31
C MET A 23 9.73 6.86 6.24
N GLY A 24 8.61 7.56 6.00
CA GLY A 24 8.56 8.61 4.99
C GLY A 24 9.31 9.88 5.37
N GLU A 25 9.35 10.22 6.67
CA GLU A 25 9.90 11.48 7.16
C GLU A 25 11.39 11.38 7.55
N TYR A 26 11.79 10.28 8.19
CA TYR A 26 13.15 10.16 8.74
C TYR A 26 14.09 9.27 7.92
N ALA A 27 13.57 8.50 6.96
CA ALA A 27 14.38 7.54 6.23
C ALA A 27 14.89 8.11 4.90
N GLN A 28 16.14 7.84 4.56
CA GLN A 28 16.79 8.33 3.34
C GLN A 28 16.15 7.72 2.08
N PRO A 29 15.73 8.50 1.07
CA PRO A 29 15.13 7.95 -0.14
C PRO A 29 15.96 6.81 -0.75
N GLY A 30 15.35 5.65 -0.93
CA GLY A 30 16.06 4.46 -1.43
C GLY A 30 15.15 3.23 -1.57
N PHE A 31 15.65 2.23 -2.29
CA PHE A 31 14.89 1.04 -2.69
C PHE A 31 14.22 0.34 -1.52
N TRP A 32 14.96 0.15 -0.42
CA TRP A 32 14.47 -0.55 0.77
C TRP A 32 13.32 0.19 1.47
N ILE A 33 13.33 1.53 1.44
CA ILE A 33 12.25 2.34 2.03
C ILE A 33 11.03 2.33 1.12
N THR A 34 11.20 2.46 -0.20
CA THR A 34 10.09 2.31 -1.15
C THR A 34 9.45 0.92 -1.03
N LEU A 35 10.26 -0.14 -0.92
CA LEU A 35 9.78 -1.50 -0.71
C LEU A 35 9.01 -1.62 0.63
N GLY A 36 9.54 -1.03 1.70
CA GLY A 36 8.87 -0.98 3.01
C GLY A 36 7.50 -0.31 2.94
N ILE A 37 7.42 0.87 2.31
CA ILE A 37 6.16 1.61 2.14
C ILE A 37 5.19 0.83 1.24
N ALA A 38 5.66 0.19 0.17
CA ALA A 38 4.83 -0.65 -0.70
C ALA A 38 4.25 -1.86 0.06
N VAL A 39 5.05 -2.51 0.93
CA VAL A 39 4.59 -3.60 1.80
C VAL A 39 3.53 -3.10 2.79
N ILE A 40 3.80 -2.00 3.50
CA ILE A 40 2.85 -1.37 4.43
C ILE A 40 1.53 -1.06 3.72
N THR A 41 1.59 -0.45 2.54
CA THR A 41 0.42 -0.08 1.73
C THR A 41 -0.38 -1.31 1.31
N THR A 42 0.31 -2.38 0.89
CA THR A 42 -0.33 -3.66 0.54
C THR A 42 -1.07 -4.29 1.73
N ILE A 43 -0.44 -4.31 2.90
CA ILE A 43 -1.02 -4.89 4.12
C ILE A 43 -2.25 -4.08 4.56
N LYS A 44 -2.12 -2.74 4.63
CA LYS A 44 -3.24 -1.85 4.97
C LYS A 44 -4.41 -2.03 4.00
N GLY A 45 -4.13 -2.06 2.69
CA GLY A 45 -5.14 -2.27 1.66
C GLY A 45 -5.91 -3.58 1.84
N ARG A 46 -5.21 -4.70 2.07
CA ARG A 46 -5.88 -6.00 2.31
C ARG A 46 -6.74 -6.01 3.57
N LEU A 47 -6.26 -5.42 4.67
CA LEU A 47 -7.04 -5.31 5.92
C LEU A 47 -8.35 -4.54 5.70
N ILE A 48 -8.28 -3.40 5.01
CA ILE A 48 -9.47 -2.59 4.69
C ILE A 48 -10.45 -3.39 3.82
N ILE A 49 -9.96 -4.00 2.74
CA ILE A 49 -10.77 -4.79 1.80
C ILE A 49 -11.44 -5.98 2.50
N ASP A 50 -10.70 -6.71 3.34
CA ASP A 50 -11.21 -7.95 3.93
C ASP A 50 -12.05 -7.75 5.20
N GLN A 51 -11.81 -6.69 5.99
CA GLN A 51 -12.50 -6.49 7.27
C GLN A 51 -13.44 -5.30 7.33
N PHE A 52 -13.25 -4.28 6.50
CA PHE A 52 -14.06 -3.07 6.55
C PHE A 52 -15.02 -2.95 5.36
N MET A 53 -14.63 -3.44 4.17
CA MET A 53 -15.51 -3.40 2.99
C MET A 53 -16.56 -4.53 2.95
N GLU A 54 -16.62 -5.40 3.97
CA GLU A 54 -17.53 -6.57 4.06
C GLU A 54 -17.60 -7.44 2.79
N LEU A 55 -16.56 -7.43 1.96
CA LEU A 55 -16.48 -8.19 0.70
C LEU A 55 -16.52 -9.71 0.88
N ASN A 56 -16.53 -10.17 2.13
CA ASN A 56 -16.72 -11.57 2.47
C ASN A 56 -18.15 -12.06 2.12
N GLN A 57 -19.13 -11.17 2.00
CA GLN A 57 -20.48 -11.47 1.52
C GLN A 57 -20.67 -11.24 0.02
N ALA A 58 -19.68 -10.60 -0.64
CA ALA A 58 -19.70 -10.33 -2.08
C ALA A 58 -19.20 -11.55 -2.89
N SER A 59 -19.51 -11.56 -4.19
CA SER A 59 -19.07 -12.64 -5.08
C SER A 59 -17.53 -12.75 -5.12
N PRO A 60 -16.98 -13.97 -5.25
CA PRO A 60 -15.52 -14.19 -5.20
C PRO A 60 -14.77 -13.46 -6.33
N VAL A 61 -15.45 -13.15 -7.44
CA VAL A 61 -14.89 -12.38 -8.56
C VAL A 61 -14.64 -10.93 -8.14
N ILE A 62 -15.64 -10.27 -7.54
CA ILE A 62 -15.51 -8.87 -7.07
C ILE A 62 -14.38 -8.78 -6.05
N ARG A 63 -14.31 -9.74 -5.11
CA ARG A 63 -13.24 -9.78 -4.12
C ARG A 63 -11.84 -9.85 -4.75
N ARG A 64 -11.65 -10.62 -5.83
CA ARG A 64 -10.37 -10.69 -6.55
C ARG A 64 -10.07 -9.40 -7.30
N ILE A 65 -11.06 -8.79 -7.95
CA ILE A 65 -10.88 -7.53 -8.67
C ILE A 65 -10.44 -6.42 -7.70
N VAL A 66 -11.13 -6.25 -6.58
CA VAL A 66 -10.81 -5.20 -5.60
C VAL A 66 -9.43 -5.44 -4.96
N ARG A 67 -9.09 -6.69 -4.65
CA ARG A 67 -7.73 -7.04 -4.17
C ARG A 67 -6.66 -6.77 -5.21
N GLY A 68 -6.92 -7.10 -6.48
CA GLY A 68 -6.03 -6.83 -7.59
C GLY A 68 -5.80 -5.33 -7.76
N PHE A 69 -6.87 -4.54 -7.74
CA PHE A 69 -6.81 -3.08 -7.77
C PHE A 69 -5.96 -2.53 -6.60
N GLY A 70 -6.13 -3.05 -5.38
CA GLY A 70 -5.32 -2.65 -4.24
C GLY A 70 -3.82 -2.97 -4.38
N LEU A 71 -3.43 -3.92 -5.24
CA LEU A 71 -2.04 -4.24 -5.53
C LEU A 71 -1.43 -3.38 -6.64
N VAL A 72 -2.26 -2.71 -7.45
CA VAL A 72 -1.77 -1.84 -8.52
C VAL A 72 -0.93 -0.70 -7.93
N VAL A 73 -1.40 -0.07 -6.86
CA VAL A 73 -0.71 1.06 -6.21
C VAL A 73 0.73 0.70 -5.76
N PRO A 74 0.94 -0.33 -4.91
CA PRO A 74 2.29 -0.71 -4.50
C PRO A 74 3.15 -1.23 -5.66
N ALA A 75 2.55 -1.87 -6.68
CA ALA A 75 3.29 -2.25 -7.88
C ALA A 75 3.80 -1.03 -8.65
N LEU A 76 2.96 0.00 -8.81
CA LEU A 76 3.35 1.27 -9.41
C LEU A 76 4.44 1.97 -8.61
N MET A 77 4.39 1.98 -7.27
CA MET A 77 5.46 2.56 -6.45
C MET A 77 6.83 1.95 -6.74
N ILE A 78 6.89 0.62 -6.85
CA ILE A 78 8.13 -0.09 -7.20
C ILE A 78 8.56 0.25 -8.63
N LEU A 79 7.60 0.24 -9.56
CA LEU A 79 7.88 0.56 -10.96
C LEU A 79 8.43 1.99 -11.12
N THR A 80 7.83 2.97 -10.45
CA THR A 80 8.29 4.36 -10.47
C THR A 80 9.66 4.55 -9.84
N TYR A 81 10.01 3.74 -8.84
CA TYR A 81 11.35 3.76 -8.29
C TYR A 81 12.37 3.21 -9.30
N LEU A 82 12.03 2.12 -9.99
CA LEU A 82 12.92 1.47 -10.96
C LEU A 82 13.08 2.27 -12.26
N LEU A 83 12.00 2.87 -12.76
CA LEU A 83 11.99 3.67 -13.99
C LEU A 83 12.13 5.17 -13.72
N GLY A 84 12.35 5.56 -12.47
CA GLY A 84 12.38 6.98 -12.06
C GLY A 84 13.41 7.80 -12.82
N SER A 85 14.56 7.21 -13.16
CA SER A 85 15.60 7.88 -13.96
C SER A 85 15.16 8.15 -15.40
N GLU A 86 14.45 7.21 -16.04
CA GLU A 86 13.92 7.36 -17.39
C GLU A 86 12.78 8.36 -17.43
N LEU A 87 11.89 8.31 -16.43
CA LEU A 87 10.78 9.26 -16.28
C LEU A 87 11.30 10.68 -16.02
N ALA A 88 12.33 10.81 -15.18
CA ALA A 88 13.00 12.09 -14.93
C ALA A 88 13.67 12.63 -16.20
N ALA A 89 14.32 11.77 -16.99
CA ALA A 89 14.92 12.16 -18.27
C ALA A 89 13.87 12.62 -19.30
N LEU A 90 12.68 12.03 -19.32
CA LEU A 90 11.58 12.43 -20.20
C LEU A 90 10.87 13.72 -19.76
N THR A 91 10.92 14.08 -18.48
CA THR A 91 10.27 15.28 -17.93
C THR A 91 11.22 16.46 -17.71
N GLN A 92 12.53 16.25 -17.81
CA GLN A 92 13.49 17.34 -17.95
C GLN A 92 13.30 17.98 -19.34
N LEU A 93 12.68 19.16 -19.35
CA LEU A 93 12.68 20.03 -20.53
C LEU A 93 14.14 20.38 -20.87
N PRO A 94 14.57 20.29 -22.14
CA PRO A 94 15.90 20.75 -22.52
C PRO A 94 16.04 22.22 -22.17
N GLY A 95 16.89 22.52 -21.20
CA GLY A 95 17.34 23.87 -20.85
C GLY A 95 18.55 24.25 -21.68
#